data_AF-R4KZ31-F1
#
_entry.id   AF-R4KZ31-F1
#
_cell.length_a   1.000
_cell.length_b   1.000
_cell.length_c   1.000
_cell.angle_alpha   90.00
_cell.angle_beta   90.00
_cell.angle_gamma   90.00
#
_symmetry.space_group_name_H-M   'P 1'
#
loop_
_entity.id
_entity.type
_entity.pdbx_description
1 polymer ?
#
loop_
_entity_poly.entity_id
_entity_poly.type
_entity_poly.pdbx_seq_one_letter_code
_entity_poly.pdbx_strand_id
1 'polypeptide(L)'
;YDISAQDVSVWHVPNNEQLMSWTSSAVLRYHTDSQFLTEHGGNLYHLFKKYPVKLGAGQCKSDMGPSSPVVYDTGDKDSTANLYGPSVGKEFESGFITFRVFNADQAAMAMCSGVKPTECNPQHYCIGGGYFSGRQQCGDFTALEQASKNLTQSAVLLFYR
;
A
#
# COMPACT_ATOMS: atom_id res chain seq x y z
N TYR A 1 9.62 -15.28 0.39
CA TYR A 1 8.89 -15.86 -0.77
C TYR A 1 8.44 -17.29 -0.52
N ASP A 2 8.90 -17.94 0.55
CA ASP A 2 8.66 -19.36 0.84
C ASP A 2 7.36 -19.62 1.64
N ILE A 3 7.08 -18.78 2.63
CA ILE A 3 5.88 -18.90 3.49
C ILE A 3 4.61 -18.94 2.63
N SER A 4 3.74 -19.92 2.90
CA SER A 4 2.37 -19.99 2.40
C SER A 4 1.43 -19.42 3.47
N ALA A 5 0.72 -18.37 3.11
CA ALA A 5 -0.16 -17.58 3.97
C ALA A 5 -1.50 -17.34 3.28
N GLN A 6 -2.48 -16.92 4.07
CA GLN A 6 -3.82 -16.58 3.58
C GLN A 6 -4.01 -15.07 3.55
N ASP A 7 -3.43 -14.38 4.52
CA ASP A 7 -3.67 -12.96 4.76
C ASP A 7 -2.36 -12.20 5.01
N VAL A 8 -2.48 -10.87 5.03
CA VAL A 8 -1.39 -9.97 5.41
C VAL A 8 -1.81 -9.04 6.54
N SER A 9 -0.85 -8.68 7.39
CA SER A 9 -0.97 -7.56 8.31
C SER A 9 0.05 -6.48 7.95
N VAL A 10 -0.32 -5.22 8.13
CA VAL A 10 0.55 -4.08 7.83
C VAL A 10 0.59 -3.14 9.01
N TRP A 11 1.80 -2.83 9.47
CA TRP A 11 2.03 -1.86 10.54
C TRP A 11 2.87 -0.69 10.00
N HIS A 12 2.44 0.53 10.29
CA HIS A 12 3.22 1.74 10.08
C HIS A 12 3.87 2.12 11.40
N VAL A 13 5.18 1.89 11.50
CA VAL A 13 5.94 2.10 12.74
C VAL A 13 6.93 3.25 12.53
N PRO A 14 6.97 4.26 13.42
CA PRO A 14 7.91 5.36 13.31
C PRO A 14 9.37 4.89 13.11
N ASN A 15 10.10 5.60 12.26
CA ASN A 15 11.49 5.29 11.96
C ASN A 15 12.35 5.35 13.23
N ASN A 16 13.33 4.44 13.31
CA ASN A 16 14.26 4.28 14.44
C ASN A 16 13.62 3.80 15.76
N GLU A 17 12.37 3.32 15.72
CA GLU A 17 11.71 2.77 16.90
C GLU A 17 12.28 1.40 17.30
N GLN A 18 12.37 1.15 18.61
CA GLN A 18 12.84 -0.13 19.14
C GLN A 18 11.78 -1.22 19.01
N LEU A 19 12.22 -2.46 18.75
CA LEU A 19 11.34 -3.62 18.51
C LEU A 19 10.23 -3.78 19.57
N MET A 20 10.58 -3.61 20.85
CA MET A 20 9.65 -3.76 21.97
C MET A 20 8.53 -2.71 21.99
N SER A 21 8.74 -1.57 21.31
CA SER A 21 7.79 -0.46 21.25
C SER A 21 6.91 -0.49 20.00
N TRP A 22 7.24 -1.30 18.98
CA TRP A 22 6.58 -1.26 17.67
C TRP A 22 5.05 -1.35 17.76
N THR A 23 4.54 -2.26 18.58
CA THR A 23 3.08 -2.45 18.73
C THR A 23 2.39 -1.21 19.31
N SER A 24 3.02 -0.55 20.29
CA SER A 24 2.44 0.61 20.98
C SER A 24 2.67 1.94 20.25
N SER A 25 3.72 2.04 19.44
CA SER A 25 4.09 3.26 18.71
C SER A 25 3.52 3.31 17.29
N ALA A 26 3.03 2.19 16.76
CA ALA A 26 2.49 2.12 15.41
C ALA A 26 1.35 3.14 15.23
N VAL A 27 1.47 3.96 14.19
CA VAL A 27 0.46 4.99 13.86
C VAL A 27 -0.74 4.39 13.13
N LEU A 28 -0.54 3.22 12.52
CA LEU A 28 -1.57 2.47 11.82
C LEU A 28 -1.23 0.97 11.89
N ARG A 29 -2.20 0.14 12.28
CA ARG A 29 -2.11 -1.32 12.21
C ARG A 29 -3.42 -1.89 11.69
N TYR A 30 -3.33 -2.73 10.69
CA TYR A 30 -4.48 -3.43 10.15
C TYR A 30 -4.09 -4.79 9.59
N HIS A 31 -5.08 -5.63 9.35
CA HIS A 31 -4.90 -6.92 8.70
C HIS A 31 -6.06 -7.24 7.75
N THR A 32 -5.81 -8.13 6.79
CA THR A 32 -6.88 -8.74 5.99
C THR A 32 -7.42 -9.98 6.71
N ASP A 33 -8.68 -10.32 6.45
CA ASP A 33 -9.35 -11.54 6.93
C ASP A 33 -10.11 -12.28 5.81
N SER A 34 -9.79 -11.94 4.56
CA SER A 34 -10.45 -12.42 3.36
C SER A 34 -9.77 -13.64 2.74
N GLN A 35 -8.59 -14.02 3.24
CA GLN A 35 -7.74 -15.09 2.72
C GLN A 35 -7.29 -14.88 1.28
N PHE A 36 -7.23 -13.61 0.83
CA PHE A 36 -6.99 -13.25 -0.57
C PHE A 36 -5.68 -13.81 -1.14
N LEU A 37 -4.64 -14.06 -0.33
CA LEU A 37 -3.39 -14.63 -0.83
C LEU A 37 -3.58 -16.04 -1.39
N THR A 38 -4.59 -16.79 -0.95
CA THR A 38 -4.88 -18.15 -1.42
C THR A 38 -5.08 -18.18 -2.94
N GLU A 39 -5.77 -17.19 -3.50
CA GLU A 39 -6.01 -17.06 -4.95
C GLU A 39 -4.83 -16.44 -5.72
N HIS A 40 -3.80 -16.01 -4.99
CA HIS A 40 -2.62 -15.31 -5.50
C HIS A 40 -1.31 -16.04 -5.19
N GLY A 41 -1.38 -17.34 -4.88
CA GLY A 41 -0.20 -18.20 -4.71
C GLY A 41 0.41 -18.17 -3.32
N GLY A 42 -0.36 -17.75 -2.31
CA GLY A 42 -0.04 -17.88 -0.89
C GLY A 42 0.93 -16.83 -0.33
N ASN A 43 1.47 -15.92 -1.14
CA ASN A 43 2.33 -14.84 -0.67
C ASN A 43 2.51 -13.74 -1.72
N LEU A 44 3.09 -12.60 -1.31
CA LEU A 44 3.32 -11.45 -2.17
C LEU A 44 4.30 -11.73 -3.32
N TYR A 45 5.21 -12.70 -3.16
CA TYR A 45 6.12 -13.05 -4.25
C TYR A 45 5.36 -13.68 -5.43
N HIS A 46 4.46 -14.62 -5.16
CA HIS A 46 3.60 -15.20 -6.19
C HIS A 46 2.57 -14.20 -6.71
N LEU A 47 2.04 -13.34 -5.83
CA LEU A 47 1.16 -12.24 -6.22
C LEU A 47 1.84 -11.34 -7.26
N PHE A 48 3.07 -10.88 -7.01
CA PHE A 48 3.78 -10.00 -7.95
C PHE A 48 4.34 -10.72 -9.18
N LYS A 49 4.45 -12.06 -9.16
CA LYS A 49 4.63 -12.84 -10.40
C LYS A 49 3.38 -12.82 -11.28
N LYS A 50 2.19 -12.93 -10.68
CA LYS A 50 0.89 -12.82 -11.37
C LYS A 50 0.60 -11.38 -11.82
N TYR A 51 1.03 -10.40 -11.03
CA TYR A 51 0.85 -8.97 -11.26
C TYR A 51 2.20 -8.24 -11.25
N PRO A 52 2.94 -8.22 -12.37
CA PRO A 52 4.26 -7.60 -12.41
C PRO A 52 4.20 -6.09 -12.15
N VAL A 53 5.11 -5.60 -11.30
CA VAL A 53 5.32 -4.17 -11.04
C VAL A 53 6.29 -3.62 -12.09
N LYS A 54 5.76 -3.25 -13.26
CA LYS A 54 6.55 -2.81 -14.41
C LYS A 54 5.82 -1.70 -15.19
N LEU A 55 6.56 -0.69 -15.62
CA LEU A 55 6.06 0.37 -16.51
C LEU A 55 5.43 -0.22 -17.78
N GLY A 56 4.24 0.25 -18.14
CA GLY A 56 3.55 -0.15 -19.37
C GLY A 56 3.00 -1.58 -19.35
N ALA A 57 2.99 -2.25 -18.20
CA ALA A 57 2.41 -3.60 -18.07
C ALA A 57 0.88 -3.62 -17.90
N GLY A 58 0.24 -2.45 -17.92
CA GLY A 58 -1.20 -2.29 -17.77
C GLY A 58 -1.60 -0.83 -17.68
N GLN A 59 -2.90 -0.58 -17.54
CA GLN A 59 -3.48 0.74 -17.43
C GLN A 59 -4.27 0.91 -16.13
N CYS A 60 -4.42 2.17 -15.73
CA CYS A 60 -5.26 2.55 -14.60
C CYS A 60 -6.71 2.07 -14.79
N LYS A 61 -7.36 1.62 -13.70
CA LYS A 61 -8.72 1.08 -13.61
C LYS A 61 -8.93 -0.29 -14.29
N SER A 62 -8.34 -0.57 -15.44
CA SER A 62 -8.51 -1.85 -16.16
C SER A 62 -7.62 -2.97 -15.63
N ASP A 63 -6.34 -2.67 -15.34
CA ASP A 63 -5.33 -3.69 -15.06
C ASP A 63 -4.78 -3.60 -13.64
N MET A 64 -5.53 -3.03 -12.70
CA MET A 64 -5.10 -3.00 -11.30
C MET A 64 -5.05 -4.44 -10.73
N GLY A 65 -4.15 -4.67 -9.78
CA GLY A 65 -4.12 -5.91 -9.01
C GLY A 65 -5.23 -5.95 -7.94
N PRO A 66 -5.20 -6.98 -7.07
CA PRO A 66 -6.27 -7.21 -6.12
C PRO A 66 -6.34 -6.12 -5.05
N SER A 67 -7.55 -5.84 -4.59
CA SER A 67 -7.83 -5.05 -3.39
C SER A 67 -8.55 -5.93 -2.38
N SER A 68 -8.09 -5.95 -1.13
CA SER A 68 -8.77 -6.64 -0.02
C SER A 68 -9.22 -5.63 1.02
N PRO A 69 -10.42 -5.77 1.60
CA PRO A 69 -10.78 -5.01 2.79
C PRO A 69 -9.86 -5.35 3.96
N VAL A 70 -9.77 -4.43 4.93
CA VAL A 70 -8.94 -4.60 6.14
C VAL A 70 -9.75 -4.37 7.41
N VAL A 71 -9.33 -5.05 8.48
CA VAL A 71 -9.75 -4.82 9.85
C VAL A 71 -8.64 -4.06 10.57
N TYR A 72 -9.00 -2.98 11.25
CA TYR A 72 -8.05 -2.14 11.96
C TYR A 72 -7.80 -2.63 13.39
N ASP A 73 -6.52 -2.81 13.74
CA ASP A 73 -6.06 -3.06 15.11
C ASP A 73 -5.64 -1.75 15.82
N THR A 74 -5.24 -0.75 15.03
CA THR A 74 -4.92 0.62 15.48
C THR A 74 -5.24 1.59 14.35
N GLY A 75 -6.03 2.62 14.65
CA GLY A 75 -6.58 3.55 13.65
C GLY A 75 -7.92 3.06 13.09
N ASP A 76 -8.36 3.70 12.01
CA ASP A 76 -9.63 3.48 11.32
C ASP A 76 -9.57 4.08 9.90
N LYS A 77 -10.70 4.02 9.18
CA LYS A 77 -10.80 4.55 7.80
C LYS A 77 -10.50 6.06 7.73
N ASP A 78 -10.99 6.82 8.70
CA ASP A 78 -10.90 8.29 8.69
C ASP A 78 -9.47 8.75 9.04
N SER A 79 -8.89 8.19 10.09
CA SER A 79 -7.48 8.42 10.44
C SER A 79 -6.53 7.98 9.33
N THR A 80 -6.84 6.88 8.62
CA THR A 80 -6.06 6.48 7.42
C THR A 80 -6.14 7.52 6.32
N ALA A 81 -7.33 8.03 5.99
CA ALA A 81 -7.46 9.09 4.99
C ALA A 81 -6.68 10.36 5.40
N ASN A 82 -6.77 10.71 6.68
CA ASN A 82 -6.06 11.87 7.25
C ASN A 82 -4.53 11.72 7.20
N LEU A 83 -3.98 10.49 7.26
CA LEU A 83 -2.54 10.26 7.13
C LEU A 83 -2.00 10.63 5.74
N TYR A 84 -2.81 10.51 4.68
CA TYR A 84 -2.43 10.88 3.30
C TYR A 84 -2.73 12.34 2.94
N GLY A 85 -3.63 12.98 3.69
CA GLY A 85 -3.95 14.38 3.55
C GLY A 85 -5.26 14.65 2.79
N PRO A 86 -5.91 15.82 3.02
CA PRO A 86 -7.27 16.09 2.57
C PRO A 86 -7.40 16.23 1.05
N SER A 87 -6.34 16.65 0.34
CA SER A 87 -6.41 16.87 -1.11
C SER A 87 -6.54 15.55 -1.89
N VAL A 88 -5.84 14.51 -1.44
CA VAL A 88 -5.84 13.19 -2.09
C VAL A 88 -6.90 12.25 -1.52
N GLY A 89 -7.49 12.58 -0.36
CA GLY A 89 -8.53 11.77 0.29
C GLY A 89 -9.81 11.55 -0.53
N LYS A 90 -9.99 12.26 -1.65
CA LYS A 90 -11.09 12.04 -2.60
C LYS A 90 -10.75 11.08 -3.75
N GLU A 91 -9.47 10.71 -3.89
CA GLU A 91 -8.96 9.87 -4.97
C GLU A 91 -8.83 8.38 -4.59
N PHE A 92 -9.25 8.03 -3.38
CA PHE A 92 -9.27 6.66 -2.89
C PHE A 92 -10.39 6.43 -1.86
N GLU A 93 -10.67 5.15 -1.59
CA GLU A 93 -11.48 4.69 -0.47
C GLU A 93 -10.57 4.08 0.61
N SER A 94 -10.66 4.55 1.85
CA SER A 94 -9.93 3.96 2.99
C SER A 94 -10.54 2.65 3.47
N GLY A 95 -9.72 1.80 4.10
CA GLY A 95 -10.14 0.50 4.64
C GLY A 95 -9.85 -0.67 3.73
N PHE A 96 -8.85 -0.54 2.86
CA PHE A 96 -8.40 -1.58 1.95
C PHE A 96 -6.88 -1.70 1.92
N ILE A 97 -6.38 -2.78 1.36
CA ILE A 97 -5.02 -2.85 0.85
C ILE A 97 -5.10 -3.24 -0.63
N THR A 98 -4.41 -2.50 -1.48
CA THR A 98 -4.40 -2.76 -2.93
C THR A 98 -2.99 -3.02 -3.41
N PHE A 99 -2.83 -4.02 -4.27
CA PHE A 99 -1.53 -4.39 -4.85
C PHE A 99 -1.49 -4.10 -6.35
N ARG A 100 -0.30 -3.75 -6.85
CA ARG A 100 0.00 -3.47 -8.27
C ARG A 100 -1.03 -2.54 -8.92
N VAL A 101 -0.86 -1.24 -8.75
CA VAL A 101 -1.72 -0.21 -9.37
C VAL A 101 -0.96 0.59 -10.41
N PHE A 102 -1.69 1.22 -11.31
CA PHE A 102 -1.12 2.06 -12.37
C PHE A 102 -1.62 3.50 -12.25
N ASN A 103 -0.73 4.46 -12.52
CA ASN A 103 -1.14 5.86 -12.74
C ASN A 103 -1.51 6.11 -14.22
N ALA A 104 -1.87 7.37 -14.52
CA ALA A 104 -2.21 7.81 -15.87
C ALA A 104 -1.08 7.60 -16.90
N ASP A 105 0.19 7.63 -16.45
CA ASP A 105 1.38 7.43 -17.27
C ASP A 105 1.80 5.95 -17.37
N GLN A 106 0.96 5.02 -16.91
CA GLN A 106 1.22 3.57 -16.87
C GLN A 106 2.43 3.18 -16.00
N ALA A 107 2.88 4.07 -15.11
CA ALA A 107 3.84 3.73 -14.07
C ALA A 107 3.15 2.85 -13.02
N ALA A 108 3.86 1.81 -12.58
CA ALA A 108 3.33 0.83 -11.66
C ALA A 108 3.80 1.12 -10.23
N MET A 109 2.86 1.21 -9.28
CA MET A 109 3.15 1.19 -7.85
C MET A 109 2.86 -0.17 -7.27
N ALA A 110 3.68 -0.61 -6.31
CA ALA A 110 3.60 -1.96 -5.78
C ALA A 110 2.41 -2.16 -4.84
N MET A 111 2.14 -1.18 -3.97
CA MET A 111 1.14 -1.34 -2.89
C MET A 111 0.53 0.01 -2.47
N CYS A 112 -0.78 0.04 -2.27
CA CYS A 112 -1.50 1.13 -1.62
C CYS A 112 -1.92 0.66 -0.23
N SER A 113 -1.38 1.29 0.81
CA SER A 113 -1.52 0.82 2.19
C SER A 113 -2.71 1.51 2.87
N GLY A 114 -3.73 0.74 3.24
CA GLY A 114 -4.91 1.29 3.91
C GLY A 114 -5.93 1.93 2.97
N VAL A 115 -5.67 1.96 1.66
CA VAL A 115 -6.53 2.63 0.67
C VAL A 115 -6.68 1.82 -0.63
N LYS A 116 -7.83 1.99 -1.28
CA LYS A 116 -8.16 1.51 -2.63
C LYS A 116 -8.30 2.70 -3.58
N PRO A 117 -7.45 2.85 -4.61
CA PRO A 117 -7.56 3.96 -5.56
C PRO A 117 -8.92 4.01 -6.27
N THR A 118 -9.48 5.20 -6.43
CA THR A 118 -10.64 5.48 -7.29
C THR A 118 -10.24 6.32 -8.52
N GLU A 119 -9.11 7.03 -8.43
CA GLU A 119 -8.54 7.82 -9.52
C GLU A 119 -7.13 7.36 -9.96
N CYS A 120 -6.59 8.03 -10.99
CA CYS A 120 -5.37 7.61 -11.68
C CYS A 120 -4.09 8.37 -11.26
N ASN A 121 -4.06 8.93 -10.04
CA ASN A 121 -2.84 9.48 -9.44
C ASN A 121 -2.34 8.73 -8.19
N PRO A 122 -2.24 7.37 -8.19
CA PRO A 122 -1.83 6.63 -7.00
C PRO A 122 -0.39 6.89 -6.54
N GLN A 123 0.44 7.59 -7.31
CA GLN A 123 1.78 8.01 -6.85
C GLN A 123 1.74 8.94 -5.61
N HIS A 124 0.57 9.48 -5.26
CA HIS A 124 0.43 10.35 -4.08
C HIS A 124 -0.05 9.63 -2.82
N TYR A 125 -0.35 8.32 -2.90
CA TYR A 125 -0.87 7.54 -1.77
C TYR A 125 -0.52 6.04 -1.84
N CYS A 126 0.36 5.63 -2.75
CA CYS A 126 0.85 4.26 -2.89
C CYS A 126 2.39 4.24 -2.91
N ILE A 127 2.97 3.14 -2.45
CA ILE A 127 4.41 2.95 -2.25
C ILE A 127 4.97 1.84 -3.14
N GLY A 128 6.29 1.87 -3.28
CA GLY A 128 7.06 1.00 -4.15
C GLY A 128 6.73 1.26 -5.62
N GLY A 129 7.55 0.74 -6.52
CA GLY A 129 7.31 0.88 -7.94
C GLY A 129 8.56 0.66 -8.77
N GLY A 130 8.44 1.03 -10.05
CA GLY A 130 9.53 0.97 -11.01
C GLY A 130 9.88 2.35 -11.56
N TYR A 131 10.09 2.41 -12.87
CA TYR A 131 10.40 3.65 -13.57
C TYR A 131 9.20 4.61 -13.57
N PHE A 132 9.45 5.85 -13.17
CA PHE A 132 8.55 6.99 -13.34
C PHE A 132 9.19 7.97 -14.33
N SER A 133 8.37 8.54 -15.22
CA SER A 133 8.82 9.53 -16.21
C SER A 133 9.44 10.77 -15.55
N GLY A 134 8.97 11.13 -14.35
CA GLY A 134 9.50 12.24 -13.55
C GLY A 134 10.36 11.77 -12.37
N ARG A 135 11.58 12.33 -12.23
CA ARG A 135 12.50 11.99 -11.12
C ARG A 135 11.91 12.24 -9.73
N GLN A 136 11.02 13.22 -9.59
CA GLN A 136 10.39 13.58 -8.32
C GLN A 136 9.42 12.52 -7.79
N GLN A 137 8.94 11.62 -8.66
CA GLN A 137 8.00 10.55 -8.29
C GLN A 137 8.71 9.21 -8.03
N CYS A 138 10.03 9.16 -8.24
CA CYS A 138 10.81 7.93 -8.19
C CYS A 138 11.40 7.73 -6.79
N GLY A 139 10.95 6.69 -6.11
CA GLY A 139 11.44 6.27 -4.80
C GLY A 139 10.48 5.29 -4.13
N ASP A 140 10.89 4.71 -3.01
CA ASP A 140 10.04 3.76 -2.28
C ASP A 140 8.73 4.41 -1.81
N PHE A 141 8.77 5.68 -1.40
CA PHE A 141 7.59 6.47 -1.02
C PHE A 141 7.12 7.41 -2.14
N THR A 142 7.48 7.10 -3.38
CA THR A 142 6.97 7.74 -4.60
C THR A 142 6.87 9.27 -4.49
N ALA A 143 5.66 9.85 -4.58
CA ALA A 143 5.39 11.28 -4.44
C ALA A 143 4.37 11.56 -3.31
N LEU A 144 4.60 10.97 -2.12
CA LEU A 144 3.80 11.18 -0.90
C LEU A 144 3.97 12.59 -0.27
N GLU A 145 4.04 13.65 -1.07
CA GLU A 145 4.34 15.02 -0.60
C GLU A 145 3.29 15.59 0.36
N GLN A 146 2.03 15.19 0.21
CA GLN A 146 0.90 15.66 1.02
C GLN A 146 0.61 14.78 2.23
N ALA A 147 1.27 13.62 2.31
CA ALA A 147 1.11 12.73 3.43
C ALA A 147 1.74 13.31 4.70
N SER A 148 1.14 12.98 5.83
CA SER A 148 1.63 13.39 7.14
C SER A 148 3.07 12.92 7.39
N LYS A 149 3.80 13.63 8.25
CA LYS A 149 5.11 13.18 8.74
C LYS A 149 5.02 11.83 9.45
N ASN A 150 3.91 11.58 10.14
CA ASN A 150 3.67 10.30 10.80
C ASN A 150 3.67 9.13 9.81
N LEU A 151 3.17 9.33 8.59
CA LEU A 151 3.21 8.32 7.54
C LEU A 151 4.59 8.26 6.85
N THR A 152 5.09 9.41 6.40
CA THR A 152 6.34 9.48 5.61
C THR A 152 7.61 9.21 6.42
N GLN A 153 7.52 9.30 7.75
CA GLN A 153 8.60 8.96 8.68
C GLN A 153 8.31 7.67 9.46
N SER A 154 7.48 6.79 8.90
CA SER A 154 7.26 5.43 9.41
C SER A 154 7.69 4.39 8.38
N ALA A 155 8.24 3.28 8.85
CA ALA A 155 8.45 2.09 8.05
C ALA A 155 7.13 1.32 7.90
N VAL A 156 6.93 0.72 6.72
CA VAL A 156 5.76 -0.13 6.42
C VAL A 156 6.17 -1.60 6.58
N LEU A 157 5.81 -2.19 7.71
CA LEU A 157 6.11 -3.57 8.05
C LEU A 157 5.01 -4.50 7.53
N LEU A 158 5.40 -5.58 6.85
CA LEU A 158 4.49 -6.57 6.28
C LEU A 158 4.64 -7.90 7.01
N PHE A 159 3.52 -8.46 7.44
CA PHE A 159 3.45 -9.75 8.12
C PHE A 159 2.54 -10.70 7.34
N TYR A 160 2.89 -11.98 7.33
CA TYR A 160 2.02 -13.04 6.80
C TYR A 160 1.24 -13.70 7.93
N ARG A 161 0.01 -14.10 7.63
CA ARG A 161 -0.89 -14.81 8.55
C ARG A 161 -1.56 -16.00 7.88
#